data_AF-A0A2V5QDU1-F1
#
_entry.id   AF-A0A2V5QDU1-F1
#
_cell.length_a   1.000
_cell.length_b   1.000
_cell.length_c   1.000
_cell.angle_alpha   90.00
_cell.angle_beta   90.00
_cell.angle_gamma   90.00
#
_symmetry.space_group_name_H-M   'P 1'
#
loop_
_entity.id
_entity.type
_entity.pdbx_description
1 polymer ?
#
loop_
_entity_poly.entity_id
_entity_poly.type
_entity_poly.pdbx_seq_one_letter_code
_entity_poly.pdbx_strand_id
1 'polypeptide(L)' 'MTTNVTERRRTYLRCPKCGNDARFYEVMEHVENLVDGRRNHLHQLIAEAAFYQCVDCGTEIIATQ' A
#
# COMPACT_ATOMS: atom_id res chain seq x y z
N MET A 1 3.46 -5.94 33.97
CA MET A 1 2.84 -5.15 32.89
C MET A 1 3.27 -5.77 31.58
N THR A 2 2.45 -6.64 31.00
CA THR A 2 2.72 -7.30 29.72
C THR A 2 2.07 -6.49 28.62
N THR A 3 2.85 -5.64 27.95
CA THR A 3 2.44 -4.97 26.72
C THR A 3 2.30 -6.03 25.63
N ASN A 4 1.06 -6.46 25.38
CA ASN A 4 0.68 -7.14 24.15
C ASN A 4 0.80 -6.12 23.00
N VAL A 5 2.02 -5.89 22.52
CA VAL A 5 2.22 -5.26 21.22
C VAL A 5 1.78 -6.30 20.20
N THR A 6 0.57 -6.16 19.67
CA THR A 6 0.11 -6.92 18.53
C THR A 6 1.05 -6.58 17.37
N GLU A 7 2.11 -7.37 17.17
CA GLU A 7 2.93 -7.31 15.97
C GLU A 7 1.99 -7.61 14.79
N ARG A 8 1.47 -6.55 14.17
CA ARG A 8 0.92 -6.63 12.83
C ARG A 8 2.02 -7.25 11.98
N ARG A 9 1.84 -8.51 11.56
CA ARG A 9 2.69 -9.16 10.55
C ARG A 9 2.81 -8.18 9.39
N ARG A 10 3.93 -7.46 9.29
CA ARG A 10 4.24 -6.67 8.11
C ARG A 10 4.53 -7.70 7.04
N THR A 11 3.57 -7.94 6.16
CA THR A 11 3.78 -8.70 4.94
C THR A 11 4.83 -7.94 4.15
N TYR A 12 6.08 -8.43 4.17
CA TYR A 12 7.17 -7.82 3.43
C TYR A 12 6.95 -8.06 1.94
N LEU A 13 6.85 -6.98 1.17
CA LEU A 13 6.69 -7.06 -0.28
C LEU A 13 8.07 -7.29 -0.91
N ARG A 14 8.17 -8.33 -1.75
CA ARG A 14 9.39 -8.65 -2.50
C ARG A 14 9.04 -8.95 -3.94
N CYS A 15 9.77 -8.35 -4.88
CA CYS A 15 9.57 -8.61 -6.30
C CYS A 15 9.98 -10.05 -6.65
N PRO A 16 9.07 -10.87 -7.21
CA PRO A 16 9.40 -12.24 -7.58
C PRO A 16 10.34 -12.34 -8.80
N LYS A 17 10.48 -11.26 -9.59
CA LYS A 17 11.29 -11.25 -10.81
C LYS A 17 12.75 -10.84 -10.57
N CYS A 18 12.99 -9.70 -9.93
CA CYS A 18 14.36 -9.19 -9.70
C CYS A 18 14.81 -9.25 -8.23
N GLY A 19 13.93 -9.65 -7.31
CA GLY A 19 14.24 -9.75 -5.89
C GLY A 19 14.24 -8.44 -5.12
N ASN A 20 14.02 -7.28 -5.78
CA ASN A 20 13.90 -5.97 -5.12
C ASN A 20 12.82 -5.99 -4.04
N ASP A 21 13.16 -5.47 -2.87
CA ASP A 21 12.30 -5.33 -1.69
C ASP A 21 12.33 -3.90 -1.10
N ALA A 22 13.06 -2.98 -1.74
CA ALA A 22 13.25 -1.63 -1.22
C ALA A 22 12.10 -0.68 -1.56
N ARG A 23 11.61 -0.70 -2.82
CA ARG A 23 10.61 0.27 -3.32
C ARG A 23 9.64 -0.34 -4.32
N PHE A 24 8.39 0.10 -4.21
CA PHE A 24 7.28 -0.30 -5.08
C PHE A 24 6.34 0.88 -5.29
N TYR A 25 5.68 0.95 -6.44
CA TYR A 25 4.47 1.76 -6.59
C TYR A 25 3.29 0.96 -6.06
N GLU A 26 2.48 1.56 -5.20
CA GLU A 26 1.18 1.03 -4.82
C GLU A 26 0.14 1.62 -5.77
N VAL A 27 -0.49 0.77 -6.57
CA VAL A 27 -1.51 1.18 -7.54
C VAL A 27 -2.88 0.91 -6.93
N MET A 28 -3.64 1.98 -6.74
CA MET A 28 -4.92 1.95 -6.04
C MET A 28 -6.07 1.61 -6.99
N GLU A 29 -6.95 0.70 -6.58
CA GLU A 29 -8.24 0.45 -7.24
C GLU A 29 -9.25 1.52 -6.84
N HIS A 30 -9.28 1.85 -5.54
CA HIS A 30 -10.24 2.79 -4.97
C HIS A 30 -9.60 3.65 -3.88
N VAL A 31 -9.92 4.94 -3.88
CA VAL A 31 -9.47 5.90 -2.86
C VAL A 31 -10.62 6.85 -2.54
N GLU A 32 -10.95 6.94 -1.26
CA GLU A 32 -11.93 7.92 -0.76
C GLU A 32 -11.24 9.00 0.06
N ASN A 33 -11.45 10.26 -0.33
CA ASN A 33 -10.85 11.42 0.33
C ASN A 33 -11.93 12.30 0.95
N LEU A 34 -11.76 12.65 2.22
CA LEU A 34 -12.53 13.67 2.89
C LEU A 34 -12.03 15.04 2.44
N VAL A 35 -12.93 15.85 1.88
CA VAL A 35 -12.66 17.22 1.47
C VAL A 35 -13.65 18.18 2.11
N ASP A 36 -13.28 19.45 2.25
CA ASP A 36 -14.21 20.51 2.67
C ASP A 36 -15.06 21.03 1.48
N GLY A 37 -15.98 21.95 1.76
CA GLY A 37 -16.83 22.58 0.72
C GLY A 37 -16.05 23.42 -0.32
N ARG A 38 -14.75 23.66 -0.11
CA ARG A 38 -13.84 24.33 -1.05
C ARG A 38 -12.90 23.36 -1.76
N ARG A 39 -13.09 22.04 -1.56
CA ARG A 39 -12.27 20.96 -2.12
C ARG A 39 -10.85 20.90 -1.56
N ASN A 40 -10.59 21.43 -0.37
CA ASN A 40 -9.32 21.19 0.33
C ASN A 40 -9.28 19.75 0.85
N HIS A 41 -8.17 19.06 0.67
CA HIS A 41 -7.97 17.70 1.19
C HIS A 41 -7.77 17.75 2.71
N LEU A 42 -8.59 17.01 3.45
CA LEU A 42 -8.52 16.91 4.91
C LEU A 42 -7.95 15.56 5.35
N HIS A 43 -8.43 14.48 4.74
CA HIS A 43 -8.01 13.12 5.08
C HIS A 43 -8.29 12.11 3.97
N GLN A 44 -7.58 10.99 3.98
CA GLN A 44 -7.90 9.81 3.16
C GLN A 44 -8.58 8.77 4.05
N LEU A 45 -9.81 8.38 3.70
CA LEU A 45 -10.63 7.47 4.50
C LEU A 45 -10.42 6.02 4.08
N ILE A 46 -10.39 5.75 2.78
CA ILE A 46 -10.25 4.42 2.20
C ILE A 46 -9.12 4.44 1.18
N ALA A 47 -8.33 3.37 1.20
CA ALA A 47 -7.28 3.10 0.24
C ALA A 47 -7.24 1.59 -0.01
N GLU A 48 -7.70 1.16 -1.17
CA GLU A 48 -7.68 -0.23 -1.60
C GLU A 48 -6.67 -0.39 -2.74
N ALA A 49 -5.60 -1.14 -2.48
CA ALA A 49 -4.57 -1.41 -3.48
C ALA A 49 -5.05 -2.49 -4.45
N ALA A 50 -4.98 -2.21 -5.75
CA ALA A 50 -5.20 -3.19 -6.81
C ALA A 50 -3.99 -4.14 -6.92
N PHE A 51 -2.80 -3.56 -7.02
CA PHE A 51 -1.53 -4.26 -7.13
C PHE A 51 -0.36 -3.34 -6.79
N TYR A 52 0.81 -3.94 -6.63
CA TYR A 52 2.08 -3.24 -6.49
C TYR A 52 2.92 -3.41 -7.75
N GLN A 53 3.66 -2.39 -8.14
CA GLN A 53 4.60 -2.48 -9.26
C GLN A 53 6.04 -2.29 -8.75
N CYS A 54 6.93 -3.22 -9.12
CA CYS A 54 8.35 -3.08 -8.83
C CYS A 54 8.96 -1.94 -9.64
N VAL A 55 9.60 -0.97 -8.96
CA VAL A 55 10.25 0.18 -9.60
C VAL A 55 11.39 -0.24 -10.54
N ASP A 56 12.12 -1.29 -10.18
CA ASP A 56 13.34 -1.68 -10.91
C ASP A 56 13.06 -2.48 -12.19
N CYS A 57 12.06 -3.37 -12.17
CA CYS A 57 11.81 -4.29 -13.29
C CYS A 57 10.39 -4.23 -13.86
N GLY A 58 9.53 -3.36 -13.32
CA GLY A 58 8.16 -3.13 -13.78
C GLY A 58 7.17 -4.25 -13.49
N THR A 59 7.59 -5.34 -12.83
CA THR A 59 6.69 -6.47 -12.52
C THR A 59 5.57 -6.04 -11.58
N GLU A 60 4.35 -6.34 -12.00
CA GLU A 60 3.13 -6.23 -11.19
C GLU A 60 3.01 -7.41 -10.23
N ILE A 61 2.59 -7.12 -9.00
CA ILE A 61 2.46 -8.04 -7.89
C ILE A 61 1.07 -7.81 -7.30
N ILE A 62 0.17 -8.76 -7.50
CA ILE A 62 -1.21 -8.65 -7.02
C ILE A 62 -1.20 -8.68 -5.50
N ALA A 63 -1.86 -7.71 -4.86
CA ALA A 63 -2.10 -7.73 -3.44
C ALA A 63 -3.15 -8.81 -3.16
N THR A 64 -2.74 -10.04 -2.83
CA THR A 64 -3.70 -11.02 -2.31
C THR A 64 -4.20 -10.51 -0.96
N GLN A 65 -5.48 -10.14 -0.90
CA GLN A 65 -6.20 -9.71 0.30
C GLN A 65 -6.29 -10.82 1.35
#